data_AF-A0A8C1Z927-F1
#
_entry.id   AF-A0A8C1Z927-F1
#
_cell.length_a   1.000
_cell.length_b   1.000
_cell.length_c   1.000
_cell.angle_alpha   90.00
_cell.angle_beta   90.00
_cell.angle_gamma   90.00
#
_symmetry.space_group_name_H-M   'P 1'
#
loop_
_entity.id
_entity.type
_entity.pdbx_description
1 polymer ?
#
loop_
_entity_poly.entity_id
_entity_poly.type
_entity_poly.pdbx_seq_one_letter_code
_entity_poly.pdbx_strand_id
1 'polypeptide(L)'
;LLKLYLRRHGSMLSLTSATSGYSATSTSSFKKGHSLREKLAEMETFRDILCRQVDTLQKYFDGCADAVTKDELQRDKIVEDDEDGFPNTRSDGEFLHNNNGSKEKLFQCLSHKGINGIDFKGEAITFKATTAGILATLSHCIDLMVKREDSWQKRLDKEMEKRRRVEDAYKSALSELKMKSHFGGPDYEEGPNSLINEDEFFDAVEAALDRQDKIEEQSQCEKSRIQRSSSVPLGDVYSSVGSHRFAEKVEEMVQNHMTYSLQDVGGDANWQLVVEEGEMKVYRREVEENGIVLDPLKATHCVKGVTGHELCHYFWDTDVRNDWETTVENFNIVETLSDNAIIIYQTHKRVWPASQRDVLYLSAIRKIIANNENDPDTWLVCNFSVEHENAQPNNRCVRAKINIAMICQTLVSPPEGDKEISRDNILCKITYVANVNPGGWAPASVLRAVAKREYPKFLKRFTSYVQEKTAGKPILF
;
A
#
# COMPACT_ATOMS: atom_id res chain seq x y z
N LEU A 1 32.19 48.95 6.77
CA LEU A 1 31.55 48.22 7.88
C LEU A 1 30.45 47.32 7.30
N LEU A 2 30.55 46.02 7.59
CA LEU A 2 29.63 44.90 7.30
C LEU A 2 29.33 44.47 5.85
N LYS A 3 30.09 43.45 5.43
CA LYS A 3 29.66 42.31 4.59
C LYS A 3 28.81 41.34 5.44
N LEU A 4 27.69 40.85 4.91
CA LEU A 4 26.97 39.64 5.36
C LEU A 4 26.46 38.93 4.09
N TYR A 5 27.27 38.07 3.47
CA TYR A 5 27.27 36.59 3.56
C TYR A 5 25.93 35.92 3.20
N LEU A 6 25.77 35.59 1.91
CA LEU A 6 24.84 34.56 1.44
C LEU A 6 25.30 33.18 1.95
N ARG A 7 24.42 32.48 2.68
CA ARG A 7 24.54 31.04 2.95
C ARG A 7 23.77 30.27 1.88
N ARG A 8 24.51 29.63 0.97
CA ARG A 8 24.00 28.54 0.11
C ARG A 8 23.78 27.30 1.00
N HIS A 9 22.56 26.78 1.04
CA HIS A 9 22.31 25.42 1.53
C HIS A 9 22.83 24.43 0.48
N GLY A 10 23.84 23.68 0.87
CA GLY A 10 24.44 22.62 0.07
C GLY A 10 23.53 21.41 -0.02
N SER A 11 23.36 20.93 -1.25
CA SER A 11 22.92 19.59 -1.56
C SER A 11 23.97 18.59 -1.07
N MET A 12 23.54 17.54 -0.35
CA MET A 12 24.30 16.28 -0.21
C MET A 12 23.33 15.11 -0.20
N LEU A 13 22.96 14.67 -1.40
CA LEU A 13 22.72 13.26 -1.66
C LEU A 13 24.06 12.67 -2.10
N SER A 14 24.55 11.67 -1.38
CA SER A 14 25.57 10.76 -1.89
C SER A 14 25.27 9.35 -1.40
N LEU A 15 24.88 8.52 -2.36
CA LEU A 15 24.88 7.08 -2.33
C LEU A 15 26.33 6.59 -2.30
N THR A 16 26.78 6.02 -1.18
CA THR A 16 27.87 5.03 -1.21
C THR A 16 27.66 3.98 -0.12
N SER A 17 27.45 2.77 -0.61
CA SER A 17 27.59 1.49 0.06
C SER A 17 28.96 1.33 0.73
N ALA A 18 28.96 1.03 2.04
CA ALA A 18 30.13 0.49 2.74
C ALA A 18 29.66 -0.63 3.69
N THR A 19 29.56 -1.83 3.14
CA THR A 19 29.58 -3.09 3.89
C THR A 19 31.00 -3.36 4.36
N SER A 20 31.26 -3.25 5.66
CA SER A 20 32.21 -4.06 6.47
C SER A 20 32.69 -3.27 7.68
N GLY A 21 32.16 -3.63 8.85
CA GLY A 21 32.52 -3.02 10.13
C GLY A 21 31.98 -3.87 11.27
N TYR A 22 32.32 -5.16 11.26
CA TYR A 22 31.98 -6.09 12.34
C TYR A 22 32.72 -5.71 13.64
N SER A 23 31.93 -5.55 14.69
CA SER A 23 32.22 -5.94 16.07
C SER A 23 33.32 -5.18 16.83
N ALA A 24 32.93 -4.06 17.45
CA ALA A 24 33.52 -3.61 18.71
C ALA A 24 32.63 -4.05 19.89
N THR A 25 32.52 -5.35 20.12
CA THR A 25 31.92 -5.89 21.35
C THR A 25 32.87 -5.64 22.52
N SER A 26 32.43 -4.74 23.41
CA SER A 26 32.92 -4.49 24.77
C SER A 26 33.79 -5.61 25.37
N THR A 27 35.09 -5.37 25.48
CA THR A 27 36.12 -6.22 26.08
C THR A 27 36.04 -6.34 27.62
N SER A 28 34.91 -5.98 28.23
CA SER A 28 34.73 -6.03 29.70
C SER A 28 34.14 -7.34 30.21
N SER A 29 33.70 -8.25 29.33
CA SER A 29 32.99 -9.49 29.72
C SER A 29 33.92 -10.66 30.10
N PHE A 30 35.20 -10.63 29.71
CA PHE A 30 36.12 -11.75 29.89
C PHE A 30 36.72 -11.86 31.30
N LYS A 31 36.66 -10.81 32.14
CA LYS A 31 37.23 -10.85 33.50
C LYS A 31 36.40 -11.67 34.50
N LYS A 32 35.11 -11.92 34.25
CA LYS A 32 34.22 -12.67 35.18
C LYS A 32 34.11 -14.17 34.89
N GLY A 33 34.59 -14.65 33.74
CA GLY A 33 34.69 -16.09 33.46
C GLY A 33 35.82 -16.79 34.21
N HIS A 34 36.78 -16.02 34.73
CA HIS A 34 37.95 -16.55 35.44
C HIS A 34 37.59 -17.19 36.79
N SER A 35 36.71 -16.60 37.60
CA SER A 35 36.41 -17.16 38.93
C SER A 35 35.63 -18.47 38.88
N LEU A 36 34.68 -18.62 37.95
CA LEU A 36 33.97 -19.91 37.77
C LEU A 36 34.93 -20.98 37.24
N ARG A 37 35.81 -20.61 36.30
CA ARG A 37 36.81 -21.53 35.75
C ARG A 37 37.80 -21.99 36.81
N GLU A 38 38.25 -21.09 37.69
CA GLU A 38 39.11 -21.42 38.84
C GLU A 38 38.39 -22.35 39.81
N LYS A 39 37.10 -22.11 40.09
CA LYS A 39 36.32 -22.97 40.99
C LYS A 39 36.00 -24.34 40.39
N LEU A 40 35.81 -24.44 39.08
CA LEU A 40 35.73 -25.71 38.38
C LEU A 40 37.06 -26.47 38.44
N ALA A 41 38.20 -25.79 38.30
CA ALA A 41 39.52 -26.42 38.45
C ALA A 41 39.79 -26.89 39.89
N GLU A 42 39.32 -26.15 40.90
CA GLU A 42 39.33 -26.61 42.31
C GLU A 42 38.50 -27.88 42.48
N MET A 43 37.30 -27.95 41.86
CA MET A 43 36.46 -29.16 41.89
C MET A 43 37.14 -30.36 41.22
N GLU A 44 37.82 -30.15 40.10
CA GLU A 44 38.60 -31.21 39.43
C GLU A 44 39.72 -31.74 40.34
N THR A 45 40.44 -30.83 41.01
CA THR A 45 41.50 -31.20 41.96
C THR A 45 40.95 -32.02 43.12
N PHE A 46 39.82 -31.60 43.70
CA PHE A 46 39.22 -32.35 44.79
C PHE A 46 38.63 -33.68 44.34
N ARG A 47 38.07 -33.77 43.13
CA ARG A 47 37.63 -35.03 42.53
C ARG A 47 38.78 -36.02 42.45
N ASP A 48 39.95 -35.60 41.99
CA ASP A 48 41.12 -36.47 41.89
C ASP A 48 41.59 -36.97 43.26
N ILE A 49 41.52 -36.12 44.29
CA ILE A 49 41.81 -36.50 45.68
C ILE A 49 40.79 -37.51 46.19
N LEU A 50 39.49 -37.28 45.96
CA LEU A 50 38.44 -38.24 46.34
C LEU A 50 38.61 -39.59 45.64
N CYS A 51 38.91 -39.62 44.34
CA CYS A 51 39.14 -40.86 43.61
C CYS A 51 40.28 -41.67 44.25
N ARG A 52 41.42 -41.04 44.54
CA ARG A 52 42.55 -41.71 45.22
C ARG A 52 42.19 -42.21 46.62
N GLN A 53 41.40 -41.44 47.37
CA GLN A 53 40.93 -41.83 48.70
C GLN A 53 39.96 -43.01 48.63
N VAL A 54 39.02 -43.00 47.69
CA VAL A 54 38.08 -44.11 47.44
C VAL A 54 38.85 -45.37 47.05
N ASP A 55 39.84 -45.28 46.16
CA ASP A 55 40.68 -46.42 45.78
C ASP A 55 41.45 -46.98 46.99
N THR A 56 41.86 -46.13 47.92
CA THR A 56 42.59 -46.52 49.13
C THR A 56 41.66 -47.18 50.14
N LEU A 57 40.47 -46.62 50.34
CA LEU A 57 39.40 -47.23 51.15
C LEU A 57 38.96 -48.59 50.58
N GLN A 58 38.78 -48.69 49.26
CA GLN A 58 38.41 -49.92 48.58
C GLN A 58 39.49 -51.00 48.74
N LYS A 59 40.77 -50.68 48.51
CA LYS A 59 41.90 -51.62 48.74
C LYS A 59 41.97 -52.13 50.17
N TYR A 60 41.62 -51.31 51.15
CA TYR A 60 41.54 -51.74 52.54
C TYR A 60 40.37 -52.72 52.76
N PHE A 61 39.17 -52.41 52.26
CA PHE A 61 38.01 -53.32 52.38
C PHE A 61 38.24 -54.64 51.65
N ASP A 62 38.84 -54.61 50.46
CA ASP A 62 39.22 -55.81 49.71
C ASP A 62 40.26 -56.63 50.50
N GLY A 63 41.25 -55.97 51.11
CA GLY A 63 42.24 -56.63 51.98
C GLY A 63 41.64 -57.22 53.26
N CYS A 64 40.62 -56.58 53.85
CA CYS A 64 39.87 -57.12 54.97
C CYS A 64 39.01 -58.31 54.57
N ALA A 65 38.33 -58.25 53.42
CA ALA A 65 37.55 -59.37 52.88
C ALA A 65 38.45 -60.58 52.57
N ASP A 66 39.61 -60.37 51.95
CA ASP A 66 40.59 -61.42 51.68
C ASP A 66 41.16 -62.06 52.96
N ALA A 67 41.33 -61.28 54.03
CA ALA A 67 41.80 -61.78 55.33
C ALA A 67 40.76 -62.67 56.04
N VAL A 68 39.47 -62.30 55.98
CA VAL A 68 38.36 -63.13 56.51
C VAL A 68 38.26 -64.44 55.73
N THR A 69 38.44 -64.40 54.41
CA THR A 69 38.37 -65.58 53.54
C THR A 69 39.53 -66.57 53.77
N LYS A 70 40.71 -66.08 54.22
CA LYS A 70 41.87 -66.92 54.57
C LYS A 70 41.79 -67.53 55.98
N ASP A 71 41.13 -66.88 56.93
CA ASP A 71 40.95 -67.38 58.30
C ASP A 71 39.95 -68.55 58.37
N GLU A 72 38.93 -68.58 57.50
CA GLU A 72 38.03 -69.73 57.33
C GLU A 72 38.76 -70.98 56.80
N LEU A 73 39.73 -70.82 55.89
CA LEU A 73 40.52 -71.93 55.33
C LEU A 73 41.58 -72.52 56.28
N GLN A 74 41.94 -71.83 57.37
CA GLN A 74 42.89 -72.33 58.38
C GLN A 74 42.21 -72.99 59.58
N ARG A 75 40.97 -72.61 59.90
CA ARG A 75 40.20 -73.24 60.99
C ARG A 75 39.69 -74.65 60.64
N ASP A 76 39.53 -74.94 59.35
CA ASP A 76 39.07 -76.22 58.80
C ASP A 76 40.15 -77.35 58.78
N LYS A 77 41.34 -77.13 59.38
CA LYS A 77 42.44 -78.12 59.41
C LYS A 77 42.88 -78.60 60.79
N ILE A 78 42.26 -78.15 61.89
CA ILE A 78 42.77 -78.42 63.27
C ILE A 78 41.74 -79.13 64.18
N VAL A 79 40.59 -79.60 63.69
CA VAL A 79 39.63 -80.35 64.52
C VAL A 79 39.07 -81.57 63.80
N GLU A 80 39.89 -82.60 63.63
CA GLU A 80 39.46 -84.00 63.58
C GLU A 80 40.47 -84.80 64.41
N ASP A 81 40.18 -84.97 65.70
CA ASP A 81 40.26 -86.28 66.33
C ASP A 81 39.61 -86.27 67.72
N ASP A 82 38.92 -87.37 67.96
CA ASP A 82 38.35 -87.91 69.20
C ASP A 82 36.97 -87.46 69.70
N GLU A 83 36.13 -88.49 69.75
CA GLU A 83 34.71 -88.57 70.07
C GLU A 83 34.33 -88.33 71.54
N ASP A 84 33.01 -88.18 71.69
CA ASP A 84 32.14 -88.80 72.70
C ASP A 84 31.54 -87.92 73.81
N GLY A 85 30.20 -87.93 73.84
CA GLY A 85 29.41 -87.70 75.05
C GLY A 85 28.33 -86.61 74.99
N PHE A 86 27.15 -86.96 74.46
CA PHE A 86 25.85 -86.35 74.84
C PHE A 86 25.57 -86.54 76.37
N PRO A 87 24.56 -85.90 77.03
CA PRO A 87 23.45 -85.07 76.52
C PRO A 87 23.02 -83.82 77.36
N ASN A 88 22.11 -83.03 76.78
CA ASN A 88 20.96 -82.30 77.38
C ASN A 88 21.16 -81.31 78.55
N THR A 89 20.63 -80.09 78.41
CA THR A 89 19.29 -79.70 78.92
C THR A 89 18.97 -78.22 78.68
N ARG A 90 17.66 -77.97 78.57
CA ARG A 90 16.90 -76.74 78.34
C ARG A 90 17.21 -75.61 79.35
N SER A 91 16.95 -74.35 78.98
CA SER A 91 15.78 -73.57 79.46
C SER A 91 15.83 -72.09 79.06
N ASP A 92 14.64 -71.57 78.74
CA ASP A 92 14.21 -70.17 78.62
C ASP A 92 14.81 -69.20 79.64
N GLY A 93 14.91 -67.92 79.25
CA GLY A 93 15.19 -66.83 80.19
C GLY A 93 15.21 -65.46 79.54
N GLU A 94 14.07 -64.79 79.64
CA GLU A 94 13.71 -63.48 79.10
C GLU A 94 14.24 -62.30 79.96
N PHE A 95 14.30 -61.11 79.35
CA PHE A 95 14.29 -59.74 79.93
C PHE A 95 15.56 -59.05 80.54
N LEU A 96 16.01 -58.03 79.79
CA LEU A 96 16.23 -56.61 80.11
C LEU A 96 16.97 -56.14 81.39
N HIS A 97 17.90 -55.21 81.10
CA HIS A 97 18.20 -53.92 81.76
C HIS A 97 19.45 -53.78 82.66
N ASN A 98 20.42 -53.07 82.05
CA ASN A 98 21.04 -51.83 82.55
C ASN A 98 22.42 -51.87 83.25
N ASN A 99 23.31 -51.10 82.62
CA ASN A 99 24.31 -50.20 83.16
C ASN A 99 25.60 -50.71 83.84
N ASN A 100 26.68 -50.33 83.14
CA ASN A 100 27.87 -49.61 83.62
C ASN A 100 29.14 -50.42 83.95
N GLY A 101 30.21 -50.13 83.19
CA GLY A 101 31.59 -50.26 83.66
C GLY A 101 32.44 -51.31 82.98
N SER A 102 33.11 -50.95 81.87
CA SER A 102 34.46 -51.39 81.45
C SER A 102 34.75 -50.81 80.07
N LYS A 103 35.28 -49.59 79.98
CA LYS A 103 36.71 -49.36 79.73
C LYS A 103 37.37 -50.44 78.84
N GLU A 104 37.72 -49.99 77.64
CA GLU A 104 39.03 -50.30 77.04
C GLU A 104 39.30 -51.77 76.66
N LYS A 105 38.38 -52.50 76.01
CA LYS A 105 38.74 -53.82 75.42
C LYS A 105 37.99 -54.20 74.13
N LEU A 106 37.83 -53.27 73.18
CA LEU A 106 37.28 -53.61 71.85
C LEU A 106 38.13 -53.14 70.65
N PHE A 107 39.36 -52.67 70.89
CA PHE A 107 40.33 -52.36 69.82
C PHE A 107 41.74 -52.86 70.15
N GLN A 108 41.86 -54.03 70.76
CA GLN A 108 43.17 -54.66 70.99
C GLN A 108 43.16 -56.16 70.74
N CYS A 109 42.79 -56.53 69.53
CA CYS A 109 43.24 -57.72 68.81
C CYS A 109 42.85 -57.44 67.36
N LEU A 110 43.73 -56.85 66.54
CA LEU A 110 44.48 -57.57 65.52
C LEU A 110 45.75 -56.76 65.21
N SER A 111 46.82 -56.95 66.01
CA SER A 111 48.17 -56.72 65.50
C SER A 111 48.55 -57.94 64.67
N HIS A 112 47.96 -58.06 63.48
CA HIS A 112 48.45 -58.99 62.47
C HIS A 112 49.44 -58.22 61.60
N LYS A 113 50.72 -58.59 61.78
CA LYS A 113 51.82 -58.17 60.92
C LYS A 113 51.47 -58.45 59.45
N GLY A 114 51.54 -57.40 58.63
CA GLY A 114 51.84 -57.54 57.21
C GLY A 114 50.68 -57.35 56.22
N ILE A 115 49.91 -56.26 56.31
CA ILE A 115 49.21 -55.69 55.14
C ILE A 115 49.35 -54.16 55.19
N ASN A 116 50.22 -53.65 54.32
CA ASN A 116 50.43 -52.27 53.84
C ASN A 116 50.23 -51.10 54.82
N GLY A 117 51.31 -50.33 55.07
CA GLY A 117 51.37 -49.15 55.95
C GLY A 117 50.51 -47.96 55.49
N ILE A 118 49.19 -48.12 55.52
CA ILE A 118 48.19 -47.12 55.16
C ILE A 118 47.58 -46.57 56.47
N ASP A 119 47.70 -45.26 56.68
CA ASP A 119 47.09 -44.55 57.82
C ASP A 119 45.60 -44.30 57.57
N PHE A 120 44.76 -45.29 57.89
CA PHE A 120 43.31 -45.23 57.68
C PHE A 120 42.64 -44.04 58.38
N LYS A 121 43.11 -43.69 59.58
CA LYS A 121 42.56 -42.56 60.34
C LYS A 121 42.92 -41.25 59.63
N GLY A 122 44.14 -41.12 59.12
CA GLY A 122 44.56 -40.02 58.27
C GLY A 122 43.74 -39.93 56.98
N GLU A 123 43.51 -41.05 56.29
CA GLU A 123 42.74 -41.10 55.04
C GLU A 123 41.25 -40.75 55.26
N ALA A 124 40.61 -41.23 56.34
CA ALA A 124 39.23 -40.88 56.66
C ALA A 124 39.06 -39.40 57.03
N ILE A 125 40.01 -38.82 57.78
CA ILE A 125 40.02 -37.38 58.10
C ILE A 125 40.20 -36.56 56.82
N THR A 126 41.13 -36.97 55.95
CA THR A 126 41.39 -36.28 54.69
C THR A 126 40.20 -36.41 53.74
N PHE A 127 39.53 -37.57 53.66
CA PHE A 127 38.30 -37.76 52.87
C PHE A 127 37.17 -36.86 53.33
N LYS A 128 36.96 -36.74 54.65
CA LYS A 128 35.97 -35.82 55.22
C LYS A 128 36.31 -34.37 54.88
N ALA A 129 37.59 -33.98 54.99
CA ALA A 129 38.04 -32.62 54.65
C ALA A 129 37.87 -32.32 53.15
N THR A 130 38.24 -33.24 52.27
CA THR A 130 38.10 -33.10 50.80
C THR A 130 36.63 -33.01 50.39
N THR A 131 35.76 -33.86 50.95
CA THR A 131 34.31 -33.82 50.67
C THR A 131 33.68 -32.49 51.12
N ALA A 132 34.08 -31.99 52.30
CA ALA A 132 33.64 -30.68 52.77
C ALA A 132 34.13 -29.54 51.87
N GLY A 133 35.37 -29.62 51.37
CA GLY A 133 35.93 -28.69 50.39
C GLY A 133 35.15 -28.65 49.09
N ILE A 134 34.77 -29.82 48.55
CA ILE A 134 33.96 -29.92 47.32
C ILE A 134 32.59 -29.28 47.52
N LEU A 135 31.91 -29.58 48.62
CA LEU A 135 30.58 -29.02 48.90
C LEU A 135 30.62 -27.49 49.02
N ALA A 136 31.66 -26.95 49.67
CA ALA A 136 31.85 -25.50 49.76
C ALA A 136 32.11 -24.87 48.38
N THR A 137 32.96 -25.47 47.56
CA THR A 137 33.26 -24.97 46.21
C THR A 137 32.05 -25.09 45.28
N LEU A 138 31.27 -26.17 45.35
CA LEU A 138 30.01 -26.33 44.62
C LEU A 138 28.99 -25.26 45.00
N SER A 139 28.82 -24.99 46.30
CA SER A 139 27.94 -23.93 46.79
C SER A 139 28.36 -22.57 46.24
N HIS A 140 29.67 -22.30 46.22
CA HIS A 140 30.20 -21.06 45.65
C HIS A 140 30.03 -20.96 44.12
N CYS A 141 30.16 -22.07 43.39
CA CYS A 141 29.86 -22.11 41.95
C CYS A 141 28.40 -21.75 41.67
N ILE A 142 27.47 -22.29 42.47
CA ILE A 142 26.03 -21.99 42.36
C ILE A 142 25.80 -20.49 42.61
N ASP A 143 26.38 -19.92 43.67
CA ASP A 143 26.26 -18.47 43.95
C ASP A 143 26.76 -17.60 42.80
N LEU A 144 27.86 -17.99 42.14
CA LEU A 144 28.40 -17.28 40.98
C LEU A 144 27.48 -17.38 39.76
N MET A 145 26.84 -18.54 39.54
CA MET A 145 25.86 -18.72 38.47
C MET A 145 24.60 -17.89 38.71
N VAL A 146 24.06 -17.87 39.94
CA VAL A 146 22.91 -17.05 40.32
C VAL A 146 23.21 -15.56 40.12
N LYS A 147 24.38 -15.08 40.59
CA LYS A 147 24.80 -13.69 40.36
C LYS A 147 24.95 -13.33 38.88
N ARG A 148 25.38 -14.28 38.06
CA ARG A 148 25.49 -14.11 36.60
C ARG A 148 24.10 -14.03 35.96
N GLU A 149 23.19 -14.91 36.34
CA GLU A 149 21.80 -14.92 35.88
C GLU A 149 21.09 -13.61 36.23
N ASP A 150 21.16 -13.15 37.48
CA ASP A 150 20.63 -11.85 37.91
C ASP A 150 21.17 -10.68 37.08
N SER A 151 22.46 -10.73 36.73
CA SER A 151 23.08 -9.71 35.90
C SER A 151 22.59 -9.74 34.46
N TRP A 152 22.25 -10.91 33.92
CA TRP A 152 21.68 -11.06 32.58
C TRP A 152 20.21 -10.65 32.57
N GLN A 153 19.44 -11.03 33.58
CA GLN A 153 18.05 -10.60 33.75
C GLN A 153 17.96 -9.07 33.78
N LYS A 154 18.78 -8.40 34.60
CA LYS A 154 18.83 -6.92 34.64
C LYS A 154 19.20 -6.27 33.29
N ARG A 155 19.99 -6.95 32.45
CA ARG A 155 20.33 -6.45 31.11
C ARG A 155 19.16 -6.63 30.15
N LEU A 156 18.50 -7.78 30.21
CA LEU A 156 17.30 -8.07 29.43
C LEU A 156 16.19 -7.08 29.77
N ASP A 157 15.93 -6.83 31.06
CA ASP A 157 14.92 -5.87 31.51
C ASP A 157 15.19 -4.45 31.00
N LYS A 158 16.46 -4.02 31.02
CA LYS A 158 16.85 -2.72 30.45
C LYS A 158 16.63 -2.64 28.95
N GLU A 159 16.86 -3.73 28.22
CA GLU A 159 16.67 -3.77 26.78
C GLU A 159 15.18 -3.82 26.41
N MET A 160 14.37 -4.57 27.15
CA MET A 160 12.91 -4.56 27.03
C MET A 160 12.34 -3.16 27.30
N GLU A 161 12.80 -2.46 28.34
CA GLU A 161 12.34 -1.11 28.65
C GLU A 161 12.76 -0.09 27.58
N LYS A 162 13.96 -0.20 27.00
CA LYS A 162 14.33 0.62 25.83
C LYS A 162 13.44 0.34 24.63
N ARG A 163 13.19 -0.94 24.32
CA ARG A 163 12.31 -1.34 23.23
C ARG A 163 10.91 -0.75 23.42
N ARG A 164 10.34 -0.88 24.63
CA ARG A 164 9.05 -0.30 24.98
C ARG A 164 9.04 1.23 24.77
N ARG A 165 10.07 1.94 25.21
CA ARG A 165 10.18 3.40 24.99
C ARG A 165 10.25 3.79 23.52
N VAL A 166 10.98 3.02 22.71
CA VAL A 166 11.07 3.27 21.26
C VAL A 166 9.73 2.98 20.58
N GLU A 167 9.05 1.89 20.96
CA GLU A 167 7.71 1.55 20.46
C GLU A 167 6.67 2.61 20.85
N ASP A 168 6.72 3.11 22.09
CA ASP A 168 5.84 4.19 22.57
C ASP A 168 6.14 5.52 21.85
N ALA A 169 7.41 5.86 21.65
CA ALA A 169 7.80 7.04 20.87
C ALA A 169 7.37 6.93 19.40
N TYR A 170 7.47 5.75 18.80
CA TYR A 170 6.98 5.49 17.44
C TYR A 170 5.46 5.65 17.34
N LYS A 171 4.70 5.09 18.29
CA LYS A 171 3.24 5.26 18.36
C LYS A 171 2.85 6.73 18.53
N SER A 172 3.56 7.47 19.38
CA SER A 172 3.32 8.91 19.58
C SER A 172 3.62 9.71 18.31
N ALA A 173 4.73 9.44 17.64
CA ALA A 173 5.08 10.07 16.37
C ALA A 173 4.06 9.75 15.27
N LEU A 174 3.56 8.52 15.21
CA LEU A 174 2.50 8.10 14.29
C LEU A 174 1.18 8.83 14.57
N SER A 175 0.84 9.03 15.85
CA SER A 175 -0.35 9.80 16.24
C SER A 175 -0.21 11.29 15.93
N GLU A 176 0.97 11.88 16.12
CA GLU A 176 1.23 13.26 15.69
C GLU A 176 1.17 13.43 14.17
N LEU A 177 1.62 12.42 13.40
CA LEU A 177 1.50 12.42 11.94
C LEU A 177 0.03 12.39 11.50
N LYS A 178 -0.80 11.59 12.17
CA LYS A 178 -2.27 11.53 11.96
C LYS A 178 -3.02 12.80 12.39
N MET A 179 -2.45 13.60 13.28
CA MET A 179 -3.04 14.88 13.72
C MET A 179 -2.55 16.05 12.86
N LYS A 180 -1.31 16.02 12.38
CA LYS A 180 -0.77 17.01 11.43
C LYS A 180 -1.30 16.83 10.00
N SER A 181 -1.91 15.70 9.69
CA SER A 181 -2.61 15.49 8.41
C SER A 181 -3.93 16.28 8.27
N HIS A 182 -4.39 16.98 9.32
CA HIS A 182 -5.56 17.87 9.26
C HIS A 182 -5.29 19.26 8.65
N PHE A 183 -4.04 19.56 8.25
CA PHE A 183 -3.68 20.78 7.53
C PHE A 183 -2.91 20.44 6.25
N GLY A 184 -3.60 19.88 5.26
CA GLY A 184 -3.09 19.63 3.91
C GLY A 184 -4.25 19.71 2.91
N GLY A 185 -4.04 20.37 1.77
CA GLY A 185 -5.07 20.60 0.76
C GLY A 185 -5.68 19.32 0.16
N PRO A 186 -6.68 19.45 -0.73
CA PRO A 186 -7.56 18.37 -1.19
C PRO A 186 -6.85 17.10 -1.71
N ASP A 187 -5.63 17.24 -2.24
CA ASP A 187 -4.85 16.14 -2.79
C ASP A 187 -4.16 15.24 -1.74
N TYR A 188 -4.19 15.60 -0.44
CA TYR A 188 -3.55 14.83 0.64
C TYR A 188 -4.50 13.90 1.41
N GLU A 189 -5.81 14.14 1.36
CA GLU A 189 -6.81 13.26 2.01
C GLU A 189 -7.19 12.06 1.12
N GLU A 190 -7.15 12.21 -0.21
CA GLU A 190 -7.67 11.22 -1.15
C GLU A 190 -6.72 11.08 -2.37
N GLY A 191 -5.64 10.33 -2.18
CA GLY A 191 -4.59 10.11 -3.15
C GLY A 191 -4.08 8.66 -3.15
N PRO A 192 -2.98 8.33 -3.84
CA PRO A 192 -2.44 6.96 -3.99
C PRO A 192 -2.01 6.28 -2.67
N ASN A 193 -2.21 6.95 -1.54
CA ASN A 193 -1.97 6.44 -0.19
C ASN A 193 -3.27 6.03 0.54
N SER A 194 -4.41 5.94 -0.17
CA SER A 194 -5.68 5.51 0.42
C SER A 194 -5.59 4.07 0.94
N LEU A 195 -6.11 3.81 2.15
CA LEU A 195 -6.05 2.51 2.83
C LEU A 195 -7.21 1.58 2.46
N ILE A 196 -8.09 1.99 1.55
CA ILE A 196 -9.20 1.16 1.04
C ILE A 196 -8.64 0.09 0.08
N ASN A 197 -9.15 -1.14 0.16
CA ASN A 197 -8.76 -2.19 -0.80
C ASN A 197 -9.39 -1.92 -2.18
N GLU A 198 -8.83 -2.53 -3.23
CA GLU A 198 -9.24 -2.24 -4.62
C GLU A 198 -10.72 -2.59 -4.89
N ASP A 199 -11.23 -3.71 -4.38
CA ASP A 199 -12.61 -4.13 -4.63
C ASP A 199 -13.63 -3.18 -3.97
N GLU A 200 -13.42 -2.83 -2.70
CA GLU A 200 -14.25 -1.86 -1.96
C GLU A 200 -14.16 -0.46 -2.57
N PHE A 201 -13.03 -0.13 -3.19
CA PHE A 201 -12.86 1.10 -3.96
C PHE A 201 -13.73 1.12 -5.22
N PHE A 202 -13.75 0.03 -5.99
CA PHE A 202 -14.59 -0.05 -7.19
C PHE A 202 -16.08 0.02 -6.86
N ASP A 203 -16.51 -0.70 -5.82
CA ASP A 203 -17.89 -0.65 -5.33
C ASP A 203 -18.29 0.77 -4.90
N ALA A 204 -17.40 1.49 -4.23
CA ALA A 204 -17.65 2.87 -3.80
C ALA A 204 -17.75 3.84 -4.98
N VAL A 205 -16.89 3.71 -6.00
CA VAL A 205 -16.92 4.53 -7.22
C VAL A 205 -18.21 4.28 -7.98
N GLU A 206 -18.59 3.03 -8.21
CA GLU A 206 -19.83 2.67 -8.90
C GLU A 206 -21.06 3.19 -8.15
N ALA A 207 -21.12 2.96 -6.83
CA ALA A 207 -22.23 3.46 -6.00
C ALA A 207 -22.31 5.00 -5.98
N ALA A 208 -21.18 5.72 -6.01
CA ALA A 208 -21.17 7.17 -6.07
C ALA A 208 -21.76 7.68 -7.39
N LEU A 209 -21.43 6.99 -8.49
CA LEU A 209 -21.93 7.32 -9.81
C LEU A 209 -23.44 6.98 -9.95
N ASP A 210 -23.90 5.86 -9.39
CA ASP A 210 -25.33 5.51 -9.36
C ASP A 210 -26.16 6.50 -8.53
N ARG A 211 -25.60 7.00 -7.42
CA ARG A 211 -26.24 8.08 -6.64
C ARG A 211 -26.36 9.35 -7.48
N GLN A 212 -25.34 9.66 -8.28
CA GLN A 212 -25.35 10.81 -9.16
C GLN A 212 -26.46 10.71 -10.23
N ASP A 213 -26.66 9.53 -10.80
CA ASP A 213 -27.74 9.26 -11.77
C ASP A 213 -29.13 9.42 -11.13
N LYS A 214 -29.34 8.91 -9.91
CA LYS A 214 -30.62 9.06 -9.20
C LYS A 214 -30.97 10.53 -8.92
N ILE A 215 -29.96 11.34 -8.57
CA ILE A 215 -30.15 12.78 -8.37
C ILE A 215 -30.49 13.47 -9.69
N GLU A 216 -29.84 13.07 -10.79
CA GLU A 216 -30.12 13.60 -12.13
C GLU A 216 -31.56 13.29 -12.58
N GLU A 217 -32.02 12.05 -12.44
CA GLU A 217 -33.38 11.64 -12.80
C GLU A 217 -34.46 12.42 -12.02
N GLN A 218 -34.24 12.65 -10.72
CA GLN A 218 -35.17 13.45 -9.90
C GLN A 218 -35.21 14.92 -10.36
N SER A 219 -34.05 15.50 -10.68
CA SER A 219 -33.96 16.90 -11.12
C SER A 219 -34.56 17.15 -12.52
N GLN A 220 -34.60 16.13 -13.38
CA GLN A 220 -35.19 16.22 -14.72
C GLN A 220 -36.72 16.24 -14.69
N CYS A 221 -37.34 15.63 -13.68
CA CYS A 221 -38.81 15.61 -13.54
C CYS A 221 -39.39 17.00 -13.19
N GLU A 222 -38.60 17.89 -12.57
CA GLU A 222 -39.07 19.20 -12.09
C GLU A 222 -38.89 20.35 -13.09
N LYS A 223 -38.07 20.19 -14.14
CA LYS A 223 -37.74 21.29 -15.07
C LYS A 223 -38.55 21.22 -16.36
N SER A 224 -39.79 21.68 -16.27
CA SER A 224 -40.59 22.03 -17.44
C SER A 224 -41.20 23.43 -17.28
N ARG A 225 -40.45 24.51 -17.56
CA ARG A 225 -41.02 25.77 -18.10
C ARG A 225 -40.03 26.86 -18.49
N ILE A 226 -40.41 27.54 -19.58
CA ILE A 226 -40.01 28.84 -20.15
C ILE A 226 -38.94 28.76 -21.24
N GLN A 227 -39.44 28.74 -22.48
CA GLN A 227 -38.70 28.86 -23.73
C GLN A 227 -38.58 30.35 -24.09
N ARG A 228 -37.36 30.89 -24.20
CA ARG A 228 -37.08 32.10 -24.98
C ARG A 228 -36.37 31.68 -26.24
N SER A 229 -36.96 32.01 -27.39
CA SER A 229 -36.35 31.81 -28.70
C SER A 229 -35.29 32.86 -28.92
N SER A 230 -34.03 32.46 -28.90
CA SER A 230 -32.94 33.23 -29.51
C SER A 230 -33.08 33.20 -31.03
N SER A 231 -32.93 34.35 -31.69
CA SER A 231 -32.98 34.45 -33.14
C SER A 231 -31.64 34.03 -33.74
N VAL A 232 -31.64 33.00 -34.59
CA VAL A 232 -30.45 32.56 -35.35
C VAL A 232 -30.06 33.65 -36.35
N PRO A 233 -28.80 34.11 -36.41
CA PRO A 233 -28.34 35.06 -37.42
C PRO A 233 -28.45 34.46 -38.83
N LEU A 234 -29.16 35.15 -39.74
CA LEU A 234 -29.14 34.82 -41.17
C LEU A 234 -27.89 35.44 -41.82
N GLY A 235 -26.89 34.61 -42.17
CA GLY A 235 -25.76 35.02 -43.03
C GLY A 235 -24.53 34.13 -42.92
N ASP A 236 -23.63 34.22 -43.91
CA ASP A 236 -22.32 33.54 -44.05
C ASP A 236 -21.28 33.84 -42.93
N VAL A 237 -21.73 34.35 -41.78
CA VAL A 237 -20.90 34.78 -40.65
C VAL A 237 -20.00 33.65 -40.15
N TYR A 238 -20.50 32.41 -40.18
CA TYR A 238 -19.80 31.22 -39.68
C TYR A 238 -18.63 30.73 -40.55
N SER A 239 -18.57 31.15 -41.81
CA SER A 239 -17.48 30.78 -42.73
C SER A 239 -16.32 31.79 -42.71
N SER A 240 -16.60 33.03 -42.32
CA SER A 240 -15.58 34.09 -42.23
C SER A 240 -14.61 33.89 -41.05
N VAL A 241 -13.33 34.22 -41.26
CA VAL A 241 -12.33 34.26 -40.18
C VAL A 241 -12.63 35.49 -39.31
N GLY A 242 -12.84 35.28 -38.01
CA GLY A 242 -13.16 36.35 -37.08
C GLY A 242 -12.03 37.38 -36.92
N SER A 243 -12.34 38.56 -36.39
CA SER A 243 -11.37 39.65 -36.19
C SER A 243 -10.84 39.77 -34.75
N HIS A 244 -11.06 38.75 -33.91
CA HIS A 244 -10.70 38.76 -32.49
C HIS A 244 -9.28 38.22 -32.23
N ARG A 245 -8.72 38.48 -31.05
CA ARG A 245 -7.32 38.11 -30.69
C ARG A 245 -6.98 36.62 -30.80
N PHE A 246 -7.96 35.72 -30.76
CA PHE A 246 -7.76 34.28 -30.93
C PHE A 246 -8.06 33.75 -32.34
N ALA A 247 -8.30 34.61 -33.34
CA ALA A 247 -8.82 34.19 -34.64
C ALA A 247 -7.88 33.22 -35.37
N GLU A 248 -6.58 33.52 -35.40
CA GLU A 248 -5.56 32.64 -35.97
C GLU A 248 -5.51 31.30 -35.24
N LYS A 249 -5.65 31.31 -33.90
CA LYS A 249 -5.64 30.08 -33.11
C LYS A 249 -6.89 29.23 -33.37
N VAL A 250 -8.05 29.84 -33.50
CA VAL A 250 -9.29 29.14 -33.89
C VAL A 250 -9.10 28.48 -35.25
N GLU A 251 -8.56 29.19 -36.24
CA GLU A 251 -8.32 28.64 -37.57
C GLU A 251 -7.33 27.46 -37.55
N GLU A 252 -6.23 27.58 -36.80
CA GLU A 252 -5.27 26.48 -36.60
C GLU A 252 -5.95 25.23 -36.02
N MET A 253 -6.76 25.39 -34.96
CA MET A 253 -7.45 24.27 -34.31
C MET A 253 -8.50 23.63 -35.21
N VAL A 254 -9.28 24.45 -35.93
CA VAL A 254 -10.27 23.99 -36.91
C VAL A 254 -9.59 23.18 -38.02
N GLN A 255 -8.51 23.71 -38.60
CA GLN A 255 -7.77 23.04 -39.67
C GLN A 255 -7.16 21.72 -39.19
N ASN A 256 -6.59 21.70 -37.99
CA ASN A 256 -6.07 20.47 -37.39
C ASN A 256 -7.17 19.39 -37.24
N HIS A 257 -8.36 19.77 -36.79
CA HIS A 257 -9.48 18.83 -36.69
C HIS A 257 -9.95 18.33 -38.07
N MET A 258 -10.07 19.22 -39.05
CA MET A 258 -10.44 18.84 -40.42
C MET A 258 -9.43 17.87 -41.04
N THR A 259 -8.13 18.05 -40.80
CA THR A 259 -7.07 17.21 -41.36
C THR A 259 -6.94 15.85 -40.66
N TYR A 260 -7.04 15.80 -39.33
CA TYR A 260 -6.71 14.59 -38.56
C TYR A 260 -7.91 13.89 -37.94
N SER A 261 -8.96 14.63 -37.54
CA SER A 261 -10.05 14.06 -36.74
C SER A 261 -11.08 13.30 -37.58
N LEU A 262 -11.19 13.58 -38.88
CA LEU A 262 -12.12 12.89 -39.80
C LEU A 262 -11.60 11.54 -40.34
N GLN A 263 -10.32 11.23 -40.16
CA GLN A 263 -9.70 9.99 -40.68
C GLN A 263 -10.37 8.74 -40.07
N ASP A 264 -10.73 7.74 -40.86
CA ASP A 264 -11.36 6.52 -40.33
C ASP A 264 -10.43 5.79 -39.35
N VAL A 265 -10.99 5.32 -38.23
CA VAL A 265 -10.28 4.59 -37.18
C VAL A 265 -10.74 3.15 -37.04
N GLY A 266 -11.77 2.71 -37.78
CA GLY A 266 -12.31 1.35 -37.68
C GLY A 266 -11.31 0.25 -38.04
N GLY A 267 -10.31 0.57 -38.87
CA GLY A 267 -9.23 -0.34 -39.27
C GLY A 267 -7.87 -0.07 -38.59
N ASP A 268 -7.77 0.94 -37.72
CA ASP A 268 -6.52 1.30 -37.07
C ASP A 268 -6.36 0.51 -35.76
N ALA A 269 -5.38 -0.39 -35.72
CA ALA A 269 -5.09 -1.24 -34.56
C ALA A 269 -4.72 -0.45 -33.28
N ASN A 270 -4.37 0.83 -33.42
CA ASN A 270 -4.07 1.69 -32.27
C ASN A 270 -5.33 2.21 -31.56
N TRP A 271 -6.50 2.10 -32.19
CA TRP A 271 -7.78 2.50 -31.62
C TRP A 271 -8.56 1.29 -31.13
N GLN A 272 -8.98 1.35 -29.87
CA GLN A 272 -9.80 0.32 -29.24
C GLN A 272 -11.26 0.74 -29.29
N LEU A 273 -12.12 -0.08 -29.90
CA LEU A 273 -13.57 0.11 -29.82
C LEU A 273 -14.05 -0.23 -28.40
N VAL A 274 -14.52 0.77 -27.66
CA VAL A 274 -14.94 0.61 -26.26
C VAL A 274 -16.45 0.35 -26.11
N VAL A 275 -17.26 0.95 -26.99
CA VAL A 275 -18.73 0.84 -27.00
C VAL A 275 -19.24 0.91 -28.44
N GLU A 276 -20.20 0.06 -28.78
CA GLU A 276 -20.96 0.09 -30.03
C GLU A 276 -22.46 -0.06 -29.70
N GLU A 277 -23.24 0.97 -30.01
CA GLU A 277 -24.70 1.02 -29.80
C GLU A 277 -25.38 1.50 -31.09
N GLY A 278 -25.89 0.56 -31.89
CA GLY A 278 -26.49 0.89 -33.19
C GLY A 278 -25.48 1.57 -34.11
N GLU A 279 -25.78 2.79 -34.52
CA GLU A 279 -24.90 3.61 -35.36
C GLU A 279 -23.82 4.36 -34.56
N MET A 280 -23.85 4.32 -33.22
CA MET A 280 -22.86 4.98 -32.38
C MET A 280 -21.70 4.04 -32.10
N LYS A 281 -20.48 4.49 -32.42
CA LYS A 281 -19.23 3.78 -32.10
C LYS A 281 -18.31 4.71 -31.34
N VAL A 282 -17.78 4.25 -30.21
CA VAL A 282 -16.86 5.02 -29.37
C VAL A 282 -15.54 4.28 -29.30
N TYR A 283 -14.47 4.98 -29.65
CA TYR A 283 -13.10 4.50 -29.70
C TYR A 283 -12.23 5.26 -28.72
N ARG A 284 -11.24 4.57 -28.17
CA ARG A 284 -10.22 5.13 -27.28
C ARG A 284 -8.84 4.65 -27.68
N ARG A 285 -7.83 5.49 -27.53
CA ARG A 285 -6.42 5.07 -27.53
C ARG A 285 -5.84 5.28 -26.14
N GLU A 286 -5.20 4.26 -25.57
CA GLU A 286 -4.59 4.40 -24.25
C GLU A 286 -3.27 5.15 -24.35
N VAL A 287 -3.17 6.28 -23.66
CA VAL A 287 -1.98 7.15 -23.62
C VAL A 287 -1.81 7.67 -22.21
N GLU A 288 -0.63 7.44 -21.63
CA GLU A 288 -0.25 7.97 -20.33
C GLU A 288 1.08 8.73 -20.44
N GLU A 289 1.10 9.97 -19.97
CA GLU A 289 2.31 10.79 -19.90
C GLU A 289 2.58 11.15 -18.44
N ASN A 290 3.75 10.77 -17.93
CA ASN A 290 4.13 11.02 -16.53
C ASN A 290 3.10 10.49 -15.49
N GLY A 291 2.45 9.36 -15.79
CA GLY A 291 1.39 8.79 -14.95
C GLY A 291 0.05 9.53 -15.00
N ILE A 292 -0.11 10.48 -15.93
CA ILE A 292 -1.37 11.18 -16.21
C ILE A 292 -2.01 10.56 -17.45
N VAL A 293 -3.27 10.13 -17.32
CA VAL A 293 -4.05 9.58 -18.43
C VAL A 293 -4.46 10.70 -19.38
N LEU A 294 -4.13 10.54 -20.66
CA LEU A 294 -4.43 11.47 -21.76
C LEU A 294 -5.24 10.79 -22.88
N ASP A 295 -5.79 9.61 -22.60
CA ASP A 295 -6.46 8.72 -23.56
C ASP A 295 -7.31 9.51 -24.60
N PRO A 296 -6.83 9.65 -25.86
CA PRO A 296 -7.62 10.27 -26.91
C PRO A 296 -8.91 9.48 -27.14
N LEU A 297 -10.02 10.18 -27.21
CA LEU A 297 -11.32 9.61 -27.53
C LEU A 297 -11.78 10.10 -28.90
N LYS A 298 -12.30 9.18 -29.69
CA LYS A 298 -13.03 9.47 -30.92
C LYS A 298 -14.32 8.68 -30.97
N ALA A 299 -15.43 9.32 -31.28
CA ALA A 299 -16.72 8.66 -31.50
C ALA A 299 -17.29 9.04 -32.86
N THR A 300 -17.98 8.10 -33.47
CA THR A 300 -18.77 8.32 -34.69
C THR A 300 -20.23 7.99 -34.41
N HIS A 301 -21.14 8.75 -35.01
CA HIS A 301 -22.57 8.48 -34.89
C HIS A 301 -23.33 8.99 -36.12
N CYS A 302 -24.44 8.34 -36.48
CA CYS A 302 -25.33 8.77 -37.55
C CYS A 302 -26.71 9.06 -36.96
N VAL A 303 -27.19 10.30 -37.10
CA VAL A 303 -28.45 10.77 -36.50
C VAL A 303 -29.41 11.20 -37.60
N LYS A 304 -30.58 10.56 -37.68
CA LYS A 304 -31.62 10.87 -38.67
C LYS A 304 -32.41 12.11 -38.27
N GLY A 305 -32.89 12.87 -39.25
CA GLY A 305 -33.86 13.94 -39.00
C GLY A 305 -33.30 15.27 -38.51
N VAL A 306 -31.98 15.40 -38.43
CA VAL A 306 -31.28 16.62 -38.01
C VAL A 306 -30.13 16.93 -38.97
N THR A 307 -29.79 18.21 -39.11
CA THR A 307 -28.61 18.65 -39.87
C THR A 307 -27.40 18.83 -38.96
N GLY A 308 -26.21 18.91 -39.58
CA GLY A 308 -24.99 19.27 -38.88
C GLY A 308 -25.00 20.70 -38.32
N HIS A 309 -25.69 21.64 -38.99
CA HIS A 309 -25.89 22.99 -38.48
C HIS A 309 -26.71 22.97 -37.19
N GLU A 310 -27.86 22.30 -37.17
CA GLU A 310 -28.71 22.17 -35.98
C GLU A 310 -27.91 21.56 -34.81
N LEU A 311 -27.21 20.45 -35.05
CA LEU A 311 -26.40 19.79 -34.02
C LEU A 311 -25.29 20.71 -33.47
N CYS A 312 -24.52 21.37 -34.34
CA CYS A 312 -23.47 22.28 -33.90
C CYS A 312 -24.04 23.50 -33.15
N HIS A 313 -25.17 24.02 -33.60
CA HIS A 313 -25.86 25.13 -32.95
C HIS A 313 -26.27 24.77 -31.51
N TYR A 314 -26.99 23.67 -31.31
CA TYR A 314 -27.41 23.24 -29.95
C TYR A 314 -26.24 22.81 -29.05
N PHE A 315 -25.09 22.39 -29.63
CA PHE A 315 -23.90 22.06 -28.85
C PHE A 315 -23.15 23.33 -28.38
N TRP A 316 -23.08 24.34 -29.24
CA TRP A 316 -22.40 25.61 -28.98
C TRP A 316 -23.24 26.56 -28.12
N ASP A 317 -24.55 26.59 -28.33
CA ASP A 317 -25.48 27.48 -27.63
C ASP A 317 -25.49 27.24 -26.10
N THR A 318 -25.14 28.30 -25.36
CA THR A 318 -25.03 28.27 -23.92
C THR A 318 -26.38 28.34 -23.21
N ASP A 319 -27.41 28.88 -23.85
CA ASP A 319 -28.74 29.07 -23.24
C ASP A 319 -29.44 27.72 -23.01
N VAL A 320 -29.09 26.72 -23.81
CA VAL A 320 -29.67 25.36 -23.78
C VAL A 320 -28.74 24.33 -23.13
N ARG A 321 -27.56 24.73 -22.66
CA ARG A 321 -26.54 23.80 -22.13
C ARG A 321 -27.08 22.90 -21.01
N ASN A 322 -27.81 23.49 -20.07
CA ASN A 322 -28.34 22.80 -18.89
C ASN A 322 -29.45 21.79 -19.19
N ASP A 323 -30.01 21.78 -20.40
CA ASP A 323 -31.05 20.83 -20.79
C ASP A 323 -30.44 19.43 -21.05
N TRP A 324 -29.22 19.39 -21.57
CA TRP A 324 -28.56 18.15 -21.99
C TRP A 324 -27.28 17.81 -21.23
N GLU A 325 -26.53 18.80 -20.73
CA GLU A 325 -25.28 18.59 -20.00
C GLU A 325 -25.53 18.09 -18.56
N THR A 326 -24.86 17.01 -18.17
CA THR A 326 -25.05 16.37 -16.87
C THR A 326 -23.80 16.40 -15.99
N THR A 327 -22.63 16.70 -16.55
CA THR A 327 -21.35 16.62 -15.83
C THR A 327 -20.89 17.94 -15.25
N VAL A 328 -21.57 19.05 -15.56
CA VAL A 328 -21.19 20.41 -15.15
C VAL A 328 -21.95 20.83 -13.88
N GLU A 329 -21.23 21.46 -12.94
CA GLU A 329 -21.78 22.01 -11.69
C GLU A 329 -21.97 23.53 -11.77
N ASN A 330 -21.03 24.25 -12.39
CA ASN A 330 -21.09 25.70 -12.58
C ASN A 330 -20.57 26.04 -13.97
N PHE A 331 -21.19 27.02 -14.63
CA PHE A 331 -20.92 27.40 -16.01
C PHE A 331 -21.04 28.91 -16.16
N ASN A 332 -19.97 29.56 -16.63
CA ASN A 332 -19.91 31.02 -16.76
C ASN A 332 -19.23 31.42 -18.07
N ILE A 333 -19.87 32.33 -18.81
CA ILE A 333 -19.25 32.99 -19.96
C ILE A 333 -18.30 34.06 -19.41
N VAL A 334 -17.00 33.87 -19.65
CA VAL A 334 -15.94 34.79 -19.21
C VAL A 334 -15.83 35.97 -20.16
N GLU A 335 -15.97 35.71 -21.46
CA GLU A 335 -15.89 36.74 -22.50
C GLU A 335 -16.62 36.31 -23.77
N THR A 336 -17.28 37.24 -24.45
CA THR A 336 -17.79 37.07 -25.80
C THR A 336 -16.83 37.73 -26.79
N LEU A 337 -16.19 36.94 -27.65
CA LEU A 337 -15.18 37.42 -28.62
C LEU A 337 -15.83 37.87 -29.94
N SER A 338 -16.86 37.15 -30.37
CA SER A 338 -17.67 37.40 -31.56
C SER A 338 -18.98 36.61 -31.48
N ASP A 339 -19.86 36.77 -32.48
CA ASP A 339 -21.15 36.05 -32.58
C ASP A 339 -21.00 34.52 -32.70
N ASN A 340 -19.79 34.03 -32.95
CA ASN A 340 -19.48 32.62 -33.13
C ASN A 340 -18.32 32.13 -32.26
N ALA A 341 -17.80 32.95 -31.33
CA ALA A 341 -16.72 32.56 -30.43
C ALA A 341 -16.86 33.18 -29.04
N ILE A 342 -16.81 32.34 -28.01
CA ILE A 342 -16.93 32.73 -26.60
C ILE A 342 -15.88 32.00 -25.75
N ILE A 343 -15.48 32.59 -24.63
CA ILE A 343 -14.64 31.96 -23.62
C ILE A 343 -15.50 31.57 -22.44
N ILE A 344 -15.40 30.31 -22.04
CA ILE A 344 -16.21 29.69 -20.99
C ILE A 344 -15.29 29.20 -19.88
N TYR A 345 -15.71 29.47 -18.64
CA TYR A 345 -15.21 28.82 -17.44
C TYR A 345 -16.30 27.90 -16.89
N GLN A 346 -15.97 26.63 -16.67
CA GLN A 346 -16.88 25.70 -16.03
C GLN A 346 -16.17 24.77 -15.05
N THR A 347 -16.91 24.32 -14.03
CA THR A 347 -16.47 23.31 -13.06
C THR A 347 -17.26 22.03 -13.27
N HIS A 348 -16.58 20.89 -13.31
CA HIS A 348 -17.23 19.60 -13.44
C HIS A 348 -17.58 19.02 -12.08
N LYS A 349 -18.62 18.19 -12.02
CA LYS A 349 -18.93 17.36 -10.86
C LYS A 349 -17.70 16.56 -10.46
N ARG A 350 -17.47 16.45 -9.16
CA ARG A 350 -16.29 15.76 -8.62
C ARG A 350 -16.36 14.26 -8.92
N VAL A 351 -15.28 13.73 -9.50
CA VAL A 351 -15.09 12.28 -9.69
C VAL A 351 -14.17 11.77 -8.56
N TRP A 352 -14.77 11.16 -7.55
CA TRP A 352 -14.03 10.57 -6.42
C TRP A 352 -13.09 9.44 -6.91
N PRO A 353 -11.87 9.30 -6.36
CA PRO A 353 -11.26 10.04 -5.24
C PRO A 353 -10.60 11.36 -5.64
N ALA A 354 -10.58 11.68 -6.93
CA ALA A 354 -9.76 12.77 -7.43
C ALA A 354 -10.37 14.14 -7.09
N SER A 355 -9.51 15.17 -7.00
CA SER A 355 -9.95 16.56 -6.79
C SER A 355 -10.91 17.04 -7.88
N GLN A 356 -11.75 18.02 -7.58
CA GLN A 356 -12.67 18.56 -8.58
C GLN A 356 -11.89 19.21 -9.74
N ARG A 357 -12.41 19.11 -10.97
CA ARG A 357 -11.81 19.72 -12.16
C ARG A 357 -12.56 20.98 -12.58
N ASP A 358 -11.80 22.03 -12.87
CA ASP A 358 -12.29 23.17 -13.64
C ASP A 358 -11.65 23.19 -15.03
N VAL A 359 -12.31 23.84 -15.98
CA VAL A 359 -11.78 24.04 -17.33
C VAL A 359 -12.14 25.43 -17.82
N LEU A 360 -11.15 26.06 -18.44
CA LEU A 360 -11.26 27.35 -19.12
C LEU A 360 -10.97 27.10 -20.60
N TYR A 361 -11.92 27.41 -21.47
CA TYR A 361 -11.79 27.09 -22.89
C TYR A 361 -12.50 28.11 -23.78
N LEU A 362 -11.98 28.26 -24.99
CA LEU A 362 -12.64 28.98 -26.07
C LEU A 362 -13.54 27.98 -26.82
N SER A 363 -14.80 28.35 -27.01
CA SER A 363 -15.80 27.62 -27.80
C SER A 363 -16.12 28.39 -29.07
N ALA A 364 -15.80 27.83 -30.23
CA ALA A 364 -16.05 28.45 -31.53
C ALA A 364 -16.85 27.54 -32.45
N ILE A 365 -17.87 28.08 -33.12
CA ILE A 365 -18.66 27.41 -34.15
C ILE A 365 -18.27 27.93 -35.55
N ARG A 366 -18.02 27.01 -36.49
CA ARG A 366 -17.58 27.32 -37.85
C ARG A 366 -18.31 26.44 -38.88
N LYS A 367 -18.49 27.02 -40.07
CA LYS A 367 -18.93 26.31 -41.27
C LYS A 367 -17.79 26.26 -42.28
N ILE A 368 -17.36 25.05 -42.62
CA ILE A 368 -16.32 24.78 -43.62
C ILE A 368 -17.02 24.39 -44.92
N ILE A 369 -16.83 25.22 -45.94
CA ILE A 369 -17.39 24.99 -47.27
C ILE A 369 -16.56 23.91 -47.96
N ALA A 370 -17.22 22.95 -48.57
CA ALA A 370 -16.55 21.91 -49.32
C ALA A 370 -15.81 22.49 -50.55
N ASN A 371 -14.61 21.98 -50.83
CA ASN A 371 -13.83 22.39 -52.01
C ASN A 371 -14.41 21.84 -53.33
N ASN A 372 -15.31 20.87 -53.26
CA ASN A 372 -15.92 20.18 -54.39
C ASN A 372 -17.42 19.99 -54.14
N GLU A 373 -18.24 20.06 -55.19
CA GLU A 373 -19.70 19.89 -55.12
C GLU A 373 -20.13 18.50 -54.64
N ASN A 374 -19.24 17.50 -54.73
CA ASN A 374 -19.52 16.14 -54.29
C ASN A 374 -19.38 15.93 -52.78
N ASP A 375 -18.68 16.83 -52.08
CA ASP A 375 -18.44 16.70 -50.64
C ASP A 375 -19.42 17.60 -49.87
N PRO A 376 -19.97 17.14 -48.73
CA PRO A 376 -20.88 17.96 -47.95
C PRO A 376 -20.11 19.06 -47.19
N ASP A 377 -20.72 20.24 -47.08
CA ASP A 377 -20.31 21.25 -46.13
C ASP A 377 -20.20 20.66 -44.72
N THR A 378 -19.19 21.09 -43.97
CA THR A 378 -18.91 20.58 -42.63
C THR A 378 -19.15 21.66 -41.59
N TRP A 379 -20.03 21.38 -40.64
CA TRP A 379 -20.21 22.19 -39.45
C TRP A 379 -19.33 21.67 -38.33
N LEU A 380 -18.67 22.58 -37.60
CA LEU A 380 -17.74 22.21 -36.55
C LEU A 380 -17.86 23.15 -35.36
N VAL A 381 -17.88 22.58 -34.16
CA VAL A 381 -17.66 23.31 -32.90
C VAL A 381 -16.36 22.82 -32.28
N CYS A 382 -15.43 23.73 -32.01
CA CYS A 382 -14.17 23.45 -31.35
C CYS A 382 -14.14 24.09 -29.96
N ASN A 383 -13.86 23.27 -28.95
CA ASN A 383 -13.68 23.68 -27.56
C ASN A 383 -12.26 23.36 -27.13
N PHE A 384 -11.41 24.39 -27.02
CA PHE A 384 -10.00 24.19 -26.66
C PHE A 384 -9.55 25.15 -25.56
N SER A 385 -8.69 24.65 -24.67
CA SER A 385 -8.25 25.42 -23.50
C SER A 385 -7.44 26.65 -23.89
N VAL A 386 -7.73 27.77 -23.23
CA VAL A 386 -7.03 29.05 -23.36
C VAL A 386 -6.75 29.62 -21.97
N GLU A 387 -5.83 30.59 -21.88
CA GLU A 387 -5.58 31.34 -20.66
C GLU A 387 -6.36 32.66 -20.67
N HIS A 388 -6.80 33.11 -19.48
CA HIS A 388 -7.55 34.35 -19.33
C HIS A 388 -7.31 34.98 -17.93
N GLU A 389 -7.10 36.30 -17.87
CA GLU A 389 -6.80 37.02 -16.63
C GLU A 389 -7.91 36.88 -15.58
N ASN A 390 -9.17 36.91 -16.00
CA ASN A 390 -10.34 36.78 -15.10
C ASN A 390 -10.62 35.34 -14.60
N ALA A 391 -9.80 34.35 -14.99
CA ALA A 391 -10.05 32.93 -14.65
C ALA A 391 -8.75 32.17 -14.35
N GLN A 392 -7.90 32.76 -13.50
CA GLN A 392 -6.66 32.14 -13.02
C GLN A 392 -6.93 30.84 -12.24
N PRO A 393 -5.99 29.88 -12.23
CA PRO A 393 -6.08 28.68 -11.40
C PRO A 393 -6.28 29.02 -9.92
N ASN A 394 -7.07 28.22 -9.21
CA ASN A 394 -7.36 28.40 -7.79
C ASN A 394 -7.17 27.09 -7.01
N ASN A 395 -7.16 27.16 -5.67
CA ASN A 395 -6.89 25.99 -4.82
C ASN A 395 -8.11 25.05 -4.62
N ARG A 396 -9.27 25.36 -5.22
CA ARG A 396 -10.49 24.54 -5.07
C ARG A 396 -10.59 23.46 -6.13
N CYS A 397 -10.07 23.71 -7.33
CA CYS A 397 -10.15 22.80 -8.47
C CYS A 397 -8.79 22.66 -9.16
N VAL A 398 -8.54 21.47 -9.71
CA VAL A 398 -7.41 21.23 -10.61
C VAL A 398 -7.81 21.62 -12.03
N ARG A 399 -6.99 22.46 -12.68
CA ARG A 399 -7.24 22.94 -14.05
C ARG A 399 -6.99 21.86 -15.09
N ALA A 400 -8.07 21.30 -15.64
CA ALA A 400 -7.99 20.44 -16.81
C ALA A 400 -7.72 21.26 -18.08
N LYS A 401 -7.09 20.62 -19.07
CA LYS A 401 -6.95 21.16 -20.43
C LYS A 401 -7.66 20.27 -21.42
N ILE A 402 -8.43 20.87 -22.31
CA ILE A 402 -9.23 20.15 -23.29
C ILE A 402 -8.90 20.60 -24.71
N ASN A 403 -9.08 19.67 -25.64
CA ASN A 403 -9.24 19.94 -27.05
C ASN A 403 -10.31 18.99 -27.60
N ILE A 404 -11.52 19.53 -27.79
CA ILE A 404 -12.72 18.79 -28.16
C ILE A 404 -13.26 19.37 -29.47
N ALA A 405 -13.71 18.51 -30.37
CA ALA A 405 -14.46 18.94 -31.54
C ALA A 405 -15.70 18.07 -31.79
N MET A 406 -16.81 18.75 -32.06
CA MET A 406 -18.01 18.16 -32.65
C MET A 406 -18.00 18.50 -34.14
N ILE A 407 -17.86 17.51 -35.01
CA ILE A 407 -17.75 17.69 -36.46
C ILE A 407 -18.93 16.99 -37.13
N CYS A 408 -19.69 17.72 -37.92
CA CYS A 408 -20.95 17.25 -38.47
C CYS A 408 -21.01 17.46 -39.99
N GLN A 409 -21.39 16.40 -40.70
CA GLN A 409 -21.64 16.42 -42.15
C GLN A 409 -23.08 15.97 -42.42
N THR A 410 -23.85 16.81 -43.11
CA THR A 410 -25.24 16.50 -43.45
C THR A 410 -25.30 15.77 -44.78
N LEU A 411 -25.87 14.57 -44.78
CA LEU A 411 -26.22 13.84 -46.00
C LEU A 411 -27.70 14.01 -46.27
N VAL A 412 -28.03 14.45 -47.48
CA VAL A 412 -29.41 14.62 -47.94
C VAL A 412 -29.67 13.58 -49.01
N SER A 413 -30.73 12.80 -48.85
CA SER A 413 -31.26 11.90 -49.88
C SER A 413 -32.37 12.65 -50.63
N PRO A 414 -32.14 13.16 -51.85
CA PRO A 414 -33.13 13.96 -52.56
C PRO A 414 -34.45 13.18 -52.70
N PRO A 415 -35.60 13.78 -52.37
CA PRO A 415 -36.88 13.10 -52.52
C PRO A 415 -37.23 12.90 -54.00
N GLU A 416 -38.11 11.93 -54.28
CA GLU A 416 -38.59 11.69 -55.65
C GLU A 416 -39.45 12.86 -56.16
N GLY A 417 -39.07 13.43 -57.30
CA GLY A 417 -39.76 14.56 -57.94
C GLY A 417 -39.47 15.92 -57.28
N ASP A 418 -40.32 16.91 -57.54
CA ASP A 418 -40.20 18.29 -56.99
C ASP A 418 -40.75 18.41 -55.55
N LYS A 419 -40.50 17.41 -54.70
CA LYS A 419 -40.91 17.46 -53.28
C LYS A 419 -39.87 18.22 -52.46
N GLU A 420 -40.33 18.95 -51.46
CA GLU A 420 -39.42 19.57 -50.48
C GLU A 420 -38.71 18.48 -49.65
N ILE A 421 -37.46 18.77 -49.27
CA ILE A 421 -36.66 17.88 -48.41
C ILE A 421 -37.33 17.82 -47.03
N SER A 422 -37.68 16.61 -46.59
CA SER A 422 -38.23 16.37 -45.25
C SER A 422 -37.13 15.91 -44.28
N ARG A 423 -37.45 15.89 -42.98
CA ARG A 423 -36.54 15.34 -41.96
C ARG A 423 -36.24 13.84 -42.19
N ASP A 424 -37.13 13.10 -42.83
CA ASP A 424 -36.88 11.69 -43.17
C ASP A 424 -35.81 11.51 -44.25
N ASN A 425 -35.50 12.58 -44.99
CA ASN A 425 -34.52 12.60 -46.06
C ASN A 425 -33.12 13.02 -45.61
N ILE A 426 -32.93 13.42 -44.35
CA ILE A 426 -31.65 13.94 -43.86
C ILE A 426 -31.02 13.02 -42.81
N LEU A 427 -29.71 12.87 -42.91
CA LEU A 427 -28.87 12.12 -41.98
C LEU A 427 -27.64 12.95 -41.64
N CYS A 428 -27.42 13.26 -40.36
CA CYS A 428 -26.19 13.88 -39.91
C CYS A 428 -25.17 12.81 -39.50
N LYS A 429 -24.01 12.80 -40.14
CA LYS A 429 -22.83 12.08 -39.68
C LYS A 429 -22.06 12.93 -38.69
N ILE A 430 -21.82 12.39 -37.51
CA ILE A 430 -21.10 13.02 -36.40
C ILE A 430 -19.75 12.33 -36.25
N THR A 431 -18.69 13.14 -36.16
CA THR A 431 -17.41 12.74 -35.58
C THR A 431 -17.14 13.62 -34.37
N TYR A 432 -17.13 13.01 -33.20
CA TYR A 432 -16.82 13.67 -31.95
C TYR A 432 -15.42 13.24 -31.48
N VAL A 433 -14.54 14.19 -31.19
CA VAL A 433 -13.22 13.90 -30.62
C VAL A 433 -13.02 14.66 -29.32
N ALA A 434 -12.41 14.00 -28.35
CA ALA A 434 -12.09 14.61 -27.07
C ALA A 434 -10.68 14.19 -26.61
N ASN A 435 -9.79 15.17 -26.54
CA ASN A 435 -8.48 15.02 -25.90
C ASN A 435 -8.52 15.82 -24.60
N VAL A 436 -8.47 15.11 -23.48
CA VAL A 436 -8.59 15.70 -22.14
C VAL A 436 -7.34 15.40 -21.35
N ASN A 437 -6.64 16.44 -20.93
CA ASN A 437 -5.61 16.37 -19.92
C ASN A 437 -6.24 16.76 -18.56
N PRO A 438 -6.29 15.86 -17.57
CA PRO A 438 -6.93 16.12 -16.28
C PRO A 438 -6.18 17.13 -15.40
N GLY A 439 -5.02 17.63 -15.85
CA GLY A 439 -4.25 18.71 -15.21
C GLY A 439 -3.41 18.27 -14.00
N GLY A 440 -3.65 17.08 -13.48
CA GLY A 440 -3.01 16.53 -12.30
C GLY A 440 -3.44 15.10 -12.06
N TRP A 441 -3.04 14.54 -10.92
CA TRP A 441 -3.25 13.13 -10.60
C TRP A 441 -4.72 12.73 -10.56
N ALA A 442 -5.04 11.61 -11.20
CA ALA A 442 -6.31 10.90 -11.07
C ALA A 442 -6.08 9.41 -11.38
N PRO A 443 -6.77 8.48 -10.69
CA PRO A 443 -6.60 7.05 -10.96
C PRO A 443 -7.02 6.69 -12.39
N ALA A 444 -6.14 6.00 -13.12
CA ALA A 444 -6.37 5.66 -14.51
C ALA A 444 -7.60 4.78 -14.71
N SER A 445 -7.81 3.79 -13.82
CA SER A 445 -8.97 2.90 -13.83
C SER A 445 -10.28 3.69 -13.68
N VAL A 446 -10.33 4.64 -12.74
CA VAL A 446 -11.50 5.50 -12.52
C VAL A 446 -11.79 6.38 -13.73
N LEU A 447 -10.78 7.08 -14.26
CA LEU A 447 -10.97 7.93 -15.44
C LEU A 447 -11.45 7.13 -16.65
N ARG A 448 -10.87 5.93 -16.87
CA ARG A 448 -11.27 5.05 -17.97
C ARG A 448 -12.69 4.51 -17.80
N ALA A 449 -13.09 4.16 -16.58
CA ALA A 449 -14.46 3.70 -16.29
C ALA A 449 -15.49 4.81 -16.49
N VAL A 450 -15.21 6.00 -15.95
CA VAL A 450 -16.07 7.18 -16.12
C VAL A 450 -16.17 7.56 -17.59
N ALA A 451 -15.06 7.65 -18.33
CA ALA A 451 -15.08 7.96 -19.75
C ALA A 451 -15.88 6.91 -20.55
N LYS A 452 -15.67 5.62 -20.29
CA LYS A 452 -16.39 4.54 -20.97
C LYS A 452 -17.92 4.65 -20.80
N ARG A 453 -18.39 5.19 -19.67
CA ARG A 453 -19.82 5.37 -19.41
C ARG A 453 -20.37 6.73 -19.86
N GLU A 454 -19.69 7.82 -19.51
CA GLU A 454 -20.23 9.18 -19.69
C GLU A 454 -20.25 9.62 -21.14
N TYR A 455 -19.27 9.26 -21.96
CA TYR A 455 -19.24 9.71 -23.36
C TYR A 455 -20.37 9.12 -24.23
N PRO A 456 -20.65 7.80 -24.20
CA PRO A 456 -21.84 7.25 -24.84
C PRO A 456 -23.15 7.84 -24.29
N LYS A 457 -23.25 8.01 -22.95
CA LYS A 457 -24.42 8.62 -22.29
C LYS A 457 -24.65 10.05 -22.80
N PHE A 458 -23.60 10.86 -22.87
CA PHE A 458 -23.62 12.21 -23.42
C PHE A 458 -24.09 12.22 -24.87
N LEU A 459 -23.42 11.46 -25.75
CA LEU A 459 -23.74 11.48 -27.19
C LEU A 459 -25.19 11.10 -27.43
N LYS A 460 -25.67 10.03 -26.80
CA LYS A 460 -27.05 9.55 -26.91
C LYS A 460 -28.06 10.58 -26.40
N ARG A 461 -27.81 11.15 -25.22
CA ARG A 461 -28.69 12.17 -24.62
C ARG A 461 -28.74 13.42 -25.48
N PHE A 462 -27.59 13.93 -25.89
CA PHE A 462 -27.46 15.15 -26.67
C PHE A 462 -28.11 15.01 -28.06
N THR A 463 -27.83 13.93 -28.79
CA THR A 463 -28.42 13.75 -30.13
C THR A 463 -29.93 13.57 -30.08
N SER A 464 -30.44 12.82 -29.08
CA SER A 464 -31.87 12.68 -28.85
C SER A 464 -32.54 14.02 -28.49
N TYR A 465 -31.87 14.82 -27.65
CA TYR A 465 -32.32 16.17 -27.30
C TYR A 465 -32.47 17.06 -28.55
N VAL A 466 -31.49 17.04 -29.46
CA VAL A 466 -31.57 17.85 -30.70
C VAL A 466 -32.69 17.34 -31.61
N GLN A 467 -32.89 16.03 -31.74
CA GLN A 467 -34.02 15.47 -32.50
C GLN A 467 -35.36 15.94 -31.93
N GLU A 468 -35.53 15.90 -30.61
CA GLU A 468 -36.75 16.36 -29.94
C GLU A 468 -36.99 17.87 -30.16
N LYS A 469 -35.94 18.69 -30.00
CA LYS A 469 -36.07 20.15 -30.13
C LYS A 469 -36.27 20.64 -31.56
N THR A 470 -35.90 19.84 -32.57
CA THR A 470 -36.03 20.20 -33.98
C THR A 470 -37.26 19.56 -34.64
N ALA A 471 -37.86 18.54 -34.02
CA ALA A 471 -39.10 17.93 -34.49
C ALA A 471 -40.20 18.99 -34.72
N GLY A 472 -40.81 18.95 -35.90
CA GLY A 472 -41.87 19.89 -36.30
C GLY A 472 -41.42 21.33 -36.59
N LYS A 473 -40.12 21.64 -36.51
CA LYS A 473 -39.57 22.95 -36.91
C LYS A 473 -39.01 22.91 -38.35
N PRO A 474 -39.01 24.05 -39.07
CA PRO A 474 -38.31 24.17 -40.34
C PRO A 474 -36.85 23.70 -40.25
N ILE A 475 -36.35 23.07 -41.32
CA ILE A 475 -34.97 22.55 -41.36
C ILE A 475 -34.00 23.72 -41.52
N LEU A 476 -32.97 23.75 -40.66
CA LEU A 476 -31.86 24.68 -40.77
C LEU A 476 -30.64 23.94 -41.37
N PHE A 477 -30.30 24.22 -42.63
CA PHE A 477 -29.19 23.56 -43.34
C PHE A 477 -27.81 24.09 -42.98
#